data_AF-A0A1N6SGC2-F1
#
_entry.id   AF-A0A1N6SGC2-F1
#
_cell.length_a   1.000
_cell.length_b   1.000
_cell.length_c   1.000
_cell.angle_alpha   90.00
_cell.angle_beta   90.00
_cell.angle_gamma   90.00
#
_symmetry.space_group_name_H-M   'P 1'
#
loop_
_entity.id
_entity.type
_entity.pdbx_description
1 polymer ?
#
loop_
_entity_poly.entity_id
_entity_poly.type
_entity_poly.pdbx_seq_one_letter_code
_entity_poly.pdbx_strand_id
1 'polypeptide(L)'
;MLKELLKKTDDDLVSISEQYRKYYNSNLEIFKIEYENYANTTKKELPLLVLDYIKIYQLFGYNQDELSFFIRRKIVSFYLHNISDFIKKEDGFVIYSFIDIFYCDPLFFENKETLTTFFEATYPILSLKTEDMSSFIAIACMRYIAILGSEKEGKIFLEKYLQENKNGIYIEDVKEEL
;
A
#
# COMPACT_ATOMS: atom_id res chain seq x y z
N MET A 1 12.30 -11.95 16.81
CA MET A 1 13.38 -11.89 15.81
C MET A 1 13.11 -10.83 14.74
N LEU A 2 11.86 -10.67 14.30
CA LEU A 2 11.42 -9.65 13.32
C LEU A 2 11.81 -8.23 13.72
N LYS A 3 11.58 -7.85 14.99
CA LYS A 3 11.95 -6.52 15.51
C LYS A 3 13.44 -6.20 15.37
N GLU A 4 14.31 -7.20 15.53
CA GLU A 4 15.76 -7.03 15.36
C GLU A 4 16.14 -6.94 13.88
N LEU A 5 15.43 -7.68 13.02
CA LEU A 5 15.61 -7.59 11.56
C LEU A 5 15.26 -6.20 11.02
N LEU A 6 14.18 -5.59 11.52
CA LEU A 6 13.73 -4.26 11.09
C LEU A 6 14.72 -3.14 11.49
N LYS A 7 15.58 -3.37 12.48
CA LYS A 7 16.65 -2.42 12.88
C LYS A 7 17.89 -2.45 11.99
N LYS A 8 18.06 -3.46 11.14
CA LYS A 8 19.26 -3.61 10.29
C LYS A 8 19.23 -2.65 9.09
N THR A 9 20.39 -2.26 8.55
CA THR A 9 20.46 -1.41 7.33
C THR A 9 20.14 -2.21 6.07
N ASP A 10 19.87 -1.54 4.95
CA ASP A 10 19.50 -2.23 3.70
C ASP A 10 20.63 -3.14 3.16
N ASP A 11 21.89 -2.75 3.35
CA ASP A 11 23.06 -3.58 3.00
C ASP A 11 23.15 -4.87 3.83
N ASP A 12 22.73 -4.82 5.10
CA ASP A 12 22.67 -6.00 5.96
C ASP A 12 21.55 -6.96 5.55
N LEU A 13 20.50 -6.48 4.88
CA LEU A 13 19.31 -7.27 4.56
C LEU A 13 19.48 -8.16 3.33
N VAL A 14 20.29 -7.75 2.35
CA VAL A 14 20.47 -8.51 1.10
C VAL A 14 21.03 -9.91 1.39
N SER A 15 22.03 -10.02 2.28
CA SER A 15 22.65 -11.31 2.62
C SER A 15 21.87 -12.14 3.66
N ILE A 16 20.98 -11.48 4.42
CA ILE A 16 20.31 -12.08 5.59
C ILE A 16 18.85 -12.46 5.28
N SER A 17 18.21 -11.79 4.33
CA SER A 17 16.80 -11.94 3.97
C SER A 17 16.42 -13.38 3.60
N GLU A 18 17.24 -14.06 2.80
CA GLU A 18 16.93 -15.41 2.32
C GLU A 18 16.92 -16.45 3.46
N GLN A 19 17.88 -16.35 4.39
CA GLN A 19 17.94 -17.24 5.56
C GLN A 19 16.72 -17.04 6.47
N TYR A 20 16.37 -15.79 6.77
CA TYR A 20 15.22 -15.45 7.61
C TYR A 20 13.92 -15.85 6.93
N ARG A 21 13.83 -15.67 5.61
CA ARG A 21 12.67 -16.09 4.83
C ARG A 21 12.51 -17.60 4.86
N LYS A 22 13.58 -18.38 4.64
CA LYS A 22 13.55 -19.84 4.74
C LYS A 22 13.10 -20.29 6.13
N TYR A 23 13.61 -19.64 7.18
CA TYR A 23 13.18 -19.90 8.55
C TYR A 23 11.69 -19.62 8.74
N TYR A 24 11.20 -18.43 8.38
CA TYR A 24 9.80 -18.05 8.60
C TYR A 24 8.82 -18.82 7.70
N ASN A 25 9.21 -19.19 6.49
CA ASN A 25 8.43 -20.12 5.65
C ASN A 25 8.28 -21.49 6.33
N SER A 26 9.29 -21.94 7.07
CA SER A 26 9.22 -23.20 7.83
C SER A 26 8.53 -23.04 9.20
N ASN A 27 8.30 -21.80 9.65
CA ASN A 27 7.81 -21.46 10.99
C ASN A 27 6.78 -20.31 10.94
N LEU A 28 5.79 -20.43 10.06
CA LEU A 28 4.87 -19.34 9.77
C LEU A 28 4.09 -18.84 11.00
N GLU A 29 3.67 -19.75 11.88
CA GLU A 29 2.95 -19.36 13.11
C GLU A 29 3.83 -18.50 14.05
N ILE A 30 5.14 -18.77 14.10
CA ILE A 30 6.08 -17.93 14.85
C ILE A 30 6.13 -16.54 14.21
N PHE A 31 6.19 -16.45 12.88
CA PHE A 31 6.16 -15.15 12.19
C PHE A 31 4.88 -14.37 12.50
N LYS A 32 3.71 -15.01 12.41
CA LYS A 32 2.41 -14.38 12.70
C LYS A 32 2.40 -13.78 14.11
N ILE A 33 2.83 -14.53 15.12
CA ILE A 33 2.92 -14.04 16.50
C ILE A 33 3.88 -12.85 16.61
N GLU A 34 5.07 -12.94 16.00
CA GLU A 34 6.05 -11.85 16.04
C GLU A 34 5.54 -10.59 15.33
N TYR A 35 4.82 -10.74 14.21
CA TYR A 35 4.19 -9.65 13.48
C TYR A 35 3.10 -8.96 14.30
N GLU A 36 2.18 -9.73 14.91
CA GLU A 36 1.13 -9.16 15.76
C GLU A 36 1.71 -8.44 16.97
N ASN A 37 2.73 -9.03 17.61
CA ASN A 37 3.44 -8.36 18.71
C ASN A 37 4.12 -7.08 18.24
N TYR A 38 4.69 -7.08 17.03
CA TYR A 38 5.26 -5.88 16.44
C TYR A 38 4.21 -4.80 16.21
N ALA A 39 3.11 -5.12 15.53
CA ALA A 39 2.04 -4.18 15.23
C ALA A 39 1.43 -3.57 16.51
N ASN A 40 1.24 -4.38 17.56
CA ASN A 40 0.60 -3.94 18.80
C ASN A 40 1.53 -3.16 19.75
N THR A 41 2.85 -3.34 19.68
CA THR A 41 3.79 -2.70 20.61
C THR A 41 4.49 -1.46 20.04
N THR A 42 4.32 -1.21 18.75
CA THR A 42 5.03 -0.13 18.06
C THR A 42 4.31 1.21 18.26
N LYS A 43 4.76 2.00 19.25
CA LYS A 43 4.38 3.41 19.43
C LYS A 43 5.21 4.36 18.55
N LYS A 44 5.54 3.96 17.31
CA LYS A 44 6.30 4.81 16.40
C LYS A 44 5.40 5.88 15.79
N GLU A 45 6.01 7.00 15.40
CA GLU A 45 5.36 7.95 14.51
C GLU A 45 4.97 7.27 13.20
N LEU A 46 3.83 7.67 12.65
CA LEU A 46 3.19 7.02 11.51
C LEU A 46 4.14 6.86 10.30
N PRO A 47 4.95 7.85 9.89
CA PRO A 47 5.87 7.68 8.76
C PRO A 47 6.90 6.57 8.97
N LEU A 48 7.42 6.40 10.20
CA LEU A 48 8.39 5.34 10.52
C LEU A 48 7.73 3.96 10.49
N LEU A 49 6.49 3.86 10.98
CA LEU A 49 5.72 2.62 10.91
C LEU A 49 5.46 2.19 9.46
N VAL A 50 5.19 3.15 8.57
CA VAL A 50 5.00 2.89 7.13
C VAL A 50 6.27 2.32 6.52
N LEU A 51 7.44 2.93 6.78
CA LEU A 51 8.73 2.41 6.30
C LEU A 51 8.98 0.97 6.77
N ASP A 52 8.58 0.62 8.00
CA ASP A 52 8.68 -0.76 8.47
C ASP A 52 7.77 -1.71 7.69
N TYR A 53 6.54 -1.31 7.33
CA TYR A 53 5.67 -2.13 6.48
C TYR A 53 6.24 -2.33 5.07
N ILE A 54 6.80 -1.26 4.47
CA ILE A 54 7.50 -1.36 3.18
C ILE A 54 8.64 -2.37 3.28
N LYS A 55 9.44 -2.29 4.34
CA LYS A 55 10.56 -3.18 4.58
C LYS A 55 10.14 -4.63 4.80
N ILE A 56 9.07 -4.87 5.57
CA ILE A 56 8.49 -6.21 5.75
C ILE A 56 8.06 -6.77 4.40
N TYR A 57 7.37 -5.96 3.58
CA TYR A 57 6.98 -6.35 2.23
C TYR A 57 8.19 -6.68 1.36
N GLN A 58 9.23 -5.84 1.37
CA GLN A 58 10.42 -6.08 0.56
C GLN A 58 11.12 -7.39 0.92
N LEU A 59 11.16 -7.73 2.20
CA LEU A 59 11.85 -8.94 2.68
C LEU A 59 11.08 -10.22 2.40
N PHE A 60 9.75 -10.15 2.42
CA PHE A 60 8.94 -11.35 2.55
C PHE A 60 7.71 -11.38 1.65
N GLY A 61 7.32 -10.26 1.04
CA GLY A 61 6.04 -10.08 0.34
C GLY A 61 6.03 -10.37 -1.15
N TYR A 62 7.19 -10.54 -1.81
CA TYR A 62 7.26 -10.70 -3.28
C TYR A 62 6.94 -12.10 -3.83
N ASN A 63 6.90 -13.16 -3.01
CA ASN A 63 6.68 -14.51 -3.54
C ASN A 63 5.18 -14.88 -3.56
N GLN A 64 4.88 -16.02 -4.15
CA GLN A 64 3.57 -16.67 -4.10
C GLN A 64 3.55 -17.80 -3.06
N ASP A 65 4.08 -17.53 -1.86
CA ASP A 65 4.05 -18.44 -0.71
C ASP A 65 3.13 -17.93 0.41
N GLU A 66 2.76 -18.80 1.36
CA GLU A 66 1.81 -18.50 2.43
C GLU A 66 2.23 -17.30 3.30
N LEU A 67 3.54 -17.16 3.53
CA LEU A 67 4.11 -16.01 4.24
C LEU A 67 3.86 -14.70 3.48
N SER A 68 4.16 -14.69 2.18
CA SER A 68 3.95 -13.52 1.33
C SER A 68 2.46 -13.14 1.27
N PHE A 69 1.57 -14.12 1.09
CA PHE A 69 0.11 -13.91 1.13
C PHE A 69 -0.38 -13.35 2.47
N PHE A 70 0.18 -13.82 3.59
CA PHE A 70 -0.13 -13.27 4.91
C PHE A 70 0.27 -11.79 5.02
N ILE A 71 1.46 -11.44 4.57
CA ILE A 71 2.00 -10.07 4.66
C ILE A 71 1.19 -9.11 3.80
N ARG A 72 0.92 -9.47 2.54
CA ARG A 72 0.12 -8.63 1.64
C ARG A 72 -1.26 -8.33 2.22
N ARG A 73 -1.95 -9.36 2.75
CA ARG A 73 -3.25 -9.19 3.43
C ARG A 73 -3.17 -8.26 4.63
N LYS A 74 -2.12 -8.36 5.45
CA LYS A 74 -1.96 -7.49 6.62
C LYS A 74 -1.68 -6.04 6.26
N ILE A 75 -0.87 -5.80 5.23
CA ILE A 75 -0.59 -4.44 4.73
C ILE A 75 -1.85 -3.80 4.15
N VAL A 76 -2.60 -4.51 3.31
CA VAL A 76 -3.88 -4.01 2.77
C VAL A 76 -4.87 -3.73 3.89
N SER A 77 -5.01 -4.65 4.85
CA SER A 77 -5.91 -4.47 6.00
C SER A 77 -5.53 -3.24 6.83
N PHE A 78 -4.23 -3.03 7.08
CA PHE A 78 -3.74 -1.83 7.77
C PHE A 78 -4.07 -0.56 6.97
N TYR A 79 -3.78 -0.55 5.67
CA TYR A 79 -4.09 0.60 4.82
C TYR A 79 -5.58 0.94 4.81
N LEU A 80 -6.45 -0.04 4.53
CA LEU A 80 -7.90 0.18 4.44
C LEU A 80 -8.50 0.65 5.78
N HIS A 81 -7.97 0.16 6.90
CA HIS A 81 -8.42 0.62 8.22
C HIS A 81 -8.09 2.10 8.49
N ASN A 82 -7.00 2.62 7.92
CA ASN A 82 -6.45 3.92 8.29
C ASN A 82 -6.52 4.99 7.19
N ILE A 83 -6.80 4.64 5.93
CA ILE A 83 -6.76 5.58 4.80
C ILE A 83 -7.67 6.79 5.00
N SER A 84 -8.85 6.61 5.60
CA SER A 84 -9.74 7.75 5.88
C SER A 84 -9.11 8.79 6.83
N ASP A 85 -8.29 8.35 7.77
CA ASP A 85 -7.59 9.24 8.70
C ASP A 85 -6.33 9.83 8.07
N PHE A 86 -5.63 9.08 7.21
CA PHE A 86 -4.51 9.61 6.42
C PHE A 86 -4.97 10.76 5.50
N ILE A 87 -6.14 10.60 4.88
CA ILE A 87 -6.77 11.63 4.05
C ILE A 87 -7.10 12.87 4.87
N LYS A 88 -7.76 12.72 6.04
CA LYS A 88 -8.11 13.86 6.91
C LYS A 88 -6.90 14.64 7.40
N LYS A 89 -5.78 13.96 7.62
CA LYS A 89 -4.51 14.57 8.06
C LYS A 89 -3.66 15.08 6.91
N GLU A 90 -4.07 14.83 5.67
CA GLU A 90 -3.31 15.15 4.46
C GLU A 90 -1.90 14.53 4.47
N ASP A 91 -1.77 13.29 4.97
CA ASP A 91 -0.51 12.54 5.07
C ASP A 91 -0.02 12.02 3.70
N GLY A 92 0.27 12.93 2.77
CA GLY A 92 0.55 12.62 1.36
C GLY A 92 1.67 11.59 1.15
N PHE A 93 2.74 11.64 1.95
CA PHE A 93 3.83 10.66 1.89
C PHE A 93 3.38 9.24 2.23
N VAL A 94 2.52 9.09 3.25
CA VAL A 94 2.01 7.78 3.69
C VAL A 94 1.09 7.20 2.62
N ILE A 95 0.17 8.01 2.10
CA ILE A 95 -0.74 7.63 1.01
C ILE A 95 0.08 7.18 -0.20
N TYR A 96 1.03 8.01 -0.66
CA TYR A 96 1.93 7.70 -1.75
C TYR A 96 2.65 6.36 -1.57
N SER A 97 3.24 6.13 -0.39
CA SER A 97 4.05 4.95 -0.13
C SER A 97 3.27 3.64 -0.29
N PHE A 98 2.03 3.60 0.20
CA PHE A 98 1.17 2.42 0.04
C PHE A 98 0.67 2.27 -1.40
N ILE A 99 0.20 3.36 -2.01
CA ILE A 99 -0.28 3.33 -3.39
C ILE A 99 0.82 2.88 -4.36
N ASP A 100 2.06 3.32 -4.16
CA ASP A 100 3.21 2.88 -4.96
C ASP A 100 3.40 1.36 -4.91
N ILE A 101 3.36 0.79 -3.71
CA ILE A 101 3.49 -0.66 -3.52
C ILE A 101 2.34 -1.40 -4.21
N PHE A 102 1.10 -0.93 -4.05
CA PHE A 102 -0.07 -1.56 -4.68
C PHE A 102 -0.05 -1.44 -6.21
N TYR A 103 0.48 -0.34 -6.73
CA TYR A 103 0.68 -0.13 -8.16
C TYR A 103 1.75 -1.08 -8.73
N CYS A 104 2.85 -1.29 -7.99
CA CYS A 104 3.95 -2.12 -8.44
C CYS A 104 3.68 -3.63 -8.32
N ASP A 105 2.76 -4.07 -7.45
CA ASP A 105 2.47 -5.48 -7.21
C ASP A 105 0.96 -5.79 -7.25
N PRO A 106 0.45 -6.34 -8.36
CA PRO A 106 -0.97 -6.68 -8.48
C PRO A 106 -1.41 -7.82 -7.54
N LEU A 107 -0.48 -8.59 -6.94
CA LEU A 107 -0.81 -9.69 -6.03
C LEU A 107 -1.35 -9.21 -4.66
N PHE A 108 -1.43 -7.90 -4.42
CA PHE A 108 -2.13 -7.39 -3.24
C PHE A 108 -3.64 -7.61 -3.29
N PHE A 109 -4.22 -7.76 -4.48
CA PHE A 109 -5.67 -7.79 -4.68
C PHE A 109 -6.16 -9.10 -5.31
N GLU A 110 -5.82 -10.22 -4.68
CA GLU A 110 -6.20 -11.56 -5.17
C GLU A 110 -7.72 -11.83 -5.15
N ASN A 111 -8.48 -11.10 -4.32
CA ASN A 111 -9.94 -11.16 -4.29
C ASN A 111 -10.54 -9.85 -4.79
N LYS A 112 -11.46 -9.95 -5.75
CA LYS A 112 -12.27 -8.85 -6.29
C LYS A 112 -12.95 -8.01 -5.19
N GLU A 113 -13.44 -8.64 -4.12
CA GLU A 113 -14.07 -7.91 -3.01
C GLU A 113 -13.10 -6.95 -2.32
N THR A 114 -11.86 -7.40 -2.09
CA THR A 114 -10.82 -6.57 -1.47
C THR A 114 -10.40 -5.44 -2.39
N LEU A 115 -10.30 -5.70 -3.70
CA LEU A 115 -10.02 -4.69 -4.71
C LEU A 115 -11.09 -3.60 -4.76
N THR A 116 -12.37 -3.98 -4.83
CA THR A 116 -13.48 -3.02 -4.81
C THR A 116 -13.49 -2.19 -3.52
N THR A 117 -13.28 -2.83 -2.38
CA THR A 117 -13.16 -2.12 -1.08
C THR A 117 -12.01 -1.11 -1.11
N PHE A 118 -10.88 -1.48 -1.72
CA PHE A 118 -9.75 -0.58 -1.92
C PHE A 118 -10.10 0.61 -2.80
N PHE A 119 -10.82 0.41 -3.91
CA PHE A 119 -11.28 1.50 -4.78
C PHE A 119 -12.19 2.47 -4.03
N GLU A 120 -13.20 1.95 -3.32
CA GLU A 120 -14.14 2.79 -2.58
C GLU A 120 -13.45 3.61 -1.50
N ALA A 121 -12.61 2.98 -0.69
CA ALA A 121 -11.94 3.62 0.43
C ALA A 121 -10.88 4.65 -0.02
N THR A 122 -10.22 4.40 -1.17
CA THR A 122 -9.12 5.23 -1.67
C THR A 122 -9.59 6.36 -2.57
N TYR A 123 -10.74 6.22 -3.26
CA TYR A 123 -11.26 7.22 -4.18
C TYR A 123 -11.17 8.69 -3.72
N PRO A 124 -11.44 9.03 -2.44
CA PRO A 124 -11.39 10.42 -1.99
C PRO A 124 -10.00 11.08 -2.09
N ILE A 125 -8.90 10.33 -2.27
CA ILE A 125 -7.57 10.95 -2.49
C ILE A 125 -7.55 11.83 -3.73
N LEU A 126 -8.37 11.52 -4.75
CA LEU A 126 -8.43 12.28 -6.01
C LEU A 126 -8.99 13.70 -5.84
N SER A 127 -9.63 13.98 -4.71
CA SER A 127 -10.16 15.30 -4.36
C SER A 127 -9.26 16.09 -3.41
N LEU A 128 -8.13 15.51 -2.97
CA LEU A 128 -7.17 16.23 -2.15
C LEU A 128 -6.49 17.34 -2.97
N LYS A 129 -6.17 18.45 -2.30
CA LYS A 129 -5.46 19.56 -2.93
C LYS A 129 -4.04 19.12 -3.27
N THR A 130 -3.60 19.49 -4.46
CA THR A 130 -2.23 19.29 -4.91
C THR A 130 -1.54 20.63 -5.06
N GLU A 131 -0.41 20.81 -4.38
CA GLU A 131 0.41 22.02 -4.53
C GLU A 131 1.05 22.07 -5.92
N ASP A 132 1.55 20.92 -6.40
CA ASP A 132 2.05 20.69 -7.75
C ASP A 132 1.93 19.20 -8.16
N MET A 133 2.14 18.90 -9.44
CA MET A 133 2.04 17.53 -9.99
C MET A 133 3.21 16.61 -9.59
N SER A 134 4.28 17.15 -8.97
CA SER A 134 5.40 16.37 -8.43
C SER A 134 5.25 16.03 -6.95
N SER A 135 4.20 16.53 -6.29
CA SER A 135 3.89 16.21 -4.91
C SER A 135 3.59 14.72 -4.72
N PHE A 136 3.87 14.19 -3.52
CA PHE A 136 3.56 12.79 -3.19
C PHE A 136 2.10 12.43 -3.47
N ILE A 137 1.18 13.35 -3.14
CA ILE A 137 -0.25 13.10 -3.37
C ILE A 137 -0.61 13.10 -4.86
N ALA A 138 0.01 13.95 -5.69
CA ALA A 138 -0.22 13.94 -7.13
C ALA A 138 0.23 12.61 -7.74
N ILE A 139 1.43 12.14 -7.39
CA ILE A 139 1.95 10.87 -7.88
C ILE A 139 1.10 9.70 -7.38
N ALA A 140 0.63 9.75 -6.12
CA ALA A 140 -0.30 8.76 -5.59
C ALA A 140 -1.60 8.73 -6.41
N CYS A 141 -2.17 9.88 -6.75
CA CYS A 141 -3.40 9.96 -7.54
C CYS A 141 -3.20 9.39 -8.95
N MET A 142 -2.13 9.76 -9.65
CA MET A 142 -1.84 9.23 -11.00
C MET A 142 -1.68 7.70 -10.99
N ARG A 143 -0.94 7.15 -10.02
CA ARG A 143 -0.79 5.70 -9.87
C ARG A 143 -2.10 5.02 -9.52
N TYR A 144 -2.89 5.62 -8.64
CA TYR A 144 -4.19 5.09 -8.27
C TYR A 144 -5.18 5.09 -9.45
N ILE A 145 -5.16 6.14 -10.28
CA ILE A 145 -5.92 6.19 -11.55
C ILE A 145 -5.52 5.04 -12.46
N ALA A 146 -4.23 4.75 -12.62
CA ALA A 146 -3.78 3.61 -13.40
C ALA A 146 -4.24 2.26 -12.81
N ILE A 147 -4.25 2.10 -11.47
CA ILE A 147 -4.84 0.91 -10.84
C ILE A 147 -6.34 0.81 -11.17
N LEU A 148 -7.09 1.91 -11.06
CA LEU A 148 -8.51 1.93 -11.42
C LEU A 148 -8.75 1.60 -12.90
N GLY A 149 -7.93 2.14 -13.80
CA GLY A 149 -8.03 1.94 -15.25
C GLY A 149 -7.81 0.49 -15.67
N SER A 150 -6.96 -0.22 -14.93
CA SER A 150 -6.65 -1.64 -15.18
C SER A 150 -7.82 -2.60 -14.93
N GLU A 151 -8.88 -2.17 -14.24
CA GLU A 151 -9.97 -3.01 -13.77
C GLU A 151 -11.33 -2.46 -14.20
N LYS A 152 -12.24 -3.34 -14.63
CA LYS A 152 -13.55 -2.92 -15.17
C LYS A 152 -14.37 -2.17 -14.13
N GLU A 153 -14.38 -2.65 -12.90
CA GLU A 153 -15.05 -2.03 -11.76
C GLU A 153 -14.40 -0.69 -11.37
N GLY A 154 -13.09 -0.54 -11.59
CA GLY A 154 -12.35 0.69 -11.34
C GLY A 154 -12.74 1.82 -12.30
N LYS A 155 -13.04 1.51 -13.57
CA LYS A 155 -13.50 2.49 -14.57
C LYS A 155 -14.75 3.27 -14.13
N ILE A 156 -15.63 2.67 -13.33
CA ILE A 156 -16.83 3.35 -12.78
C ILE A 156 -16.42 4.55 -11.90
N PHE A 157 -15.34 4.41 -11.13
CA PHE A 157 -14.81 5.50 -10.31
C PHE A 157 -14.16 6.61 -11.15
N LEU A 158 -13.52 6.24 -12.25
CA LEU A 158 -12.96 7.20 -13.21
C LEU A 158 -14.06 8.03 -13.89
N GLU A 159 -15.13 7.39 -14.34
CA GLU A 159 -16.32 8.08 -14.87
C GLU A 159 -16.96 9.00 -13.82
N LYS A 160 -17.07 8.51 -12.59
CA LYS A 160 -17.57 9.31 -11.45
C LYS A 160 -16.70 10.54 -11.22
N TYR A 161 -15.37 10.43 -11.28
CA TYR A 161 -14.46 11.55 -11.13
C TYR A 161 -14.70 12.63 -12.19
N LEU A 162 -14.87 12.25 -13.46
CA LEU A 162 -15.13 13.20 -14.56
C LEU A 162 -16.46 13.95 -14.38
N GLN A 163 -17.44 13.34 -13.72
CA GLN A 163 -18.74 13.97 -13.45
C GLN A 163 -18.67 14.93 -12.25
N GLU A 164 -17.91 14.58 -11.21
CA GLU A 164 -17.88 15.30 -9.94
C GLU A 164 -16.85 16.45 -9.91
N ASN A 165 -15.69 16.30 -10.55
CA ASN A 165 -14.56 17.21 -10.38
C ASN A 165 -14.39 18.19 -11.55
N LYS A 166 -14.94 19.39 -11.40
CA LYS A 166 -14.86 20.47 -12.40
C LYS A 166 -13.50 21.15 -12.51
N ASN A 167 -12.65 21.02 -11.50
CA ASN A 167 -11.32 21.64 -11.48
C ASN A 167 -10.32 20.92 -12.40
N GLY A 168 -10.61 19.66 -12.73
CA GLY A 168 -10.00 18.97 -13.86
C GLY A 168 -8.54 18.57 -13.73
N ILE A 169 -7.99 18.52 -12.51
CA ILE A 169 -6.56 18.30 -12.25
C ILE A 169 -6.05 17.03 -12.93
N TYR A 170 -6.81 15.93 -12.86
CA TYR A 170 -6.43 14.64 -13.46
C TYR A 170 -7.29 14.26 -14.66
N ILE A 171 -7.97 15.21 -15.32
CA ILE A 171 -8.88 14.88 -16.42
C ILE A 171 -8.17 14.15 -17.56
N GLU A 172 -6.94 14.55 -17.88
CA GLU A 172 -6.17 13.93 -18.96
C GLU A 172 -5.82 12.48 -18.61
N ASP A 173 -5.22 12.25 -17.44
CA ASP A 173 -4.88 10.90 -16.95
C ASP A 173 -6.12 9.98 -16.90
N VAL A 174 -7.25 10.51 -16.40
CA VAL A 174 -8.50 9.74 -16.29
C VAL A 174 -9.06 9.38 -17.68
N LYS A 175 -8.92 10.25 -18.67
CA LYS A 175 -9.38 9.98 -20.04
C LYS A 175 -8.50 8.98 -20.78
N GLU A 176 -7.21 8.93 -20.48
CA GLU A 176 -6.29 7.96 -21.09
C GLU A 176 -6.64 6.52 -20.69
N GLU A 177 -7.18 6.33 -19.49
CA GLU A 177 -7.50 5.01 -18.92
C GLU A 177 -8.93 4.48 -19.27
N LEU A 178 -9.83 5.33 -19.77
CA LEU A 178 -11.22 4.97 -20.10
C LEU A 178 -11.37 4.33 -21.49
#